data_AF-A0A5E4PZL2-F1
#
_entry.id   AF-A0A5E4PZL2-F1
#
_cell.length_a   1.000
_cell.length_b   1.000
_cell.length_c   1.000
_cell.angle_alpha   90.00
_cell.angle_beta   90.00
_cell.angle_gamma   90.00
#
_symmetry.space_group_name_H-M   'P 1'
#
loop_
_entity.id
_entity.type
_entity.pdbx_description
1 polymer ?
#
loop_
_entity_poly.entity_id
_entity_poly.type
_entity_poly.pdbx_seq_one_letter_code
_entity_poly.pdbx_strand_id
1 'polypeptide(L)'
;MLGSALFFYLMRLDRDNVKRTPLFWFFTPPRVSKEEGKPVEGIHGRSEACPHKGPCMNYIAKGAAQLFSVGLLMTCVRTILPRILTPKKALKSLKFSHLKLGIFFGGYIGLYRLIVCLLCRSTGKDSALHALPAGFVAGAAFRASPSLPIALAPVTSSLQIIISWAYQRGMIPAQWPLVELLYCVCQGILFHARVMHEDVCPRYIVNLMHTVTTNKADEIQSAFIKKIVAFGN
;
A
#
# COMPACT_ATOMS: atom_id res chain seq x y z
N MET A 1 -4.04 9.08 3.42
CA MET A 1 -4.52 9.80 2.22
C MET A 1 -3.36 10.40 1.44
N LEU A 2 -2.53 11.28 2.03
CA LEU A 2 -1.37 11.89 1.34
C LEU A 2 -0.38 10.87 0.75
N GLY A 3 -0.02 9.82 1.51
CA GLY A 3 0.87 8.76 1.02
C GLY A 3 0.34 8.06 -0.24
N SER A 4 -0.98 7.94 -0.41
CA SER A 4 -1.59 7.39 -1.61
C SER A 4 -1.54 8.35 -2.80
N ALA A 5 -1.74 9.64 -2.57
CA ALA A 5 -1.60 10.67 -3.61
C ALA A 5 -0.18 10.67 -4.19
N LEU A 6 0.83 10.73 -3.31
CA LEU A 6 2.23 10.68 -3.71
C LEU A 6 2.56 9.36 -4.43
N PHE A 7 2.10 8.24 -3.89
CA PHE A 7 2.36 6.92 -4.47
C PHE A 7 1.83 6.77 -5.90
N PHE A 8 0.57 7.12 -6.14
CA PHE A 8 0.00 7.03 -7.48
C PHE A 8 0.64 8.01 -8.46
N TYR A 9 1.04 9.19 -8.00
CA TYR A 9 1.79 10.15 -8.81
C TYR A 9 3.15 9.60 -9.21
N LEU A 10 3.93 9.09 -8.26
CA LEU A 10 5.24 8.48 -8.51
C LEU A 10 5.13 7.25 -9.42
N MET A 11 4.13 6.40 -9.24
CA MET A 11 3.91 5.25 -10.14
C MET A 11 3.59 5.68 -11.58
N ARG A 12 2.86 6.80 -11.78
CA ARG A 12 2.60 7.32 -13.13
C ARG A 12 3.88 7.83 -13.77
N LEU A 13 4.72 8.55 -13.02
CA LEU A 13 6.02 9.00 -13.52
C LEU A 13 6.98 7.83 -13.78
N ASP A 14 6.99 6.80 -12.91
CA ASP A 14 7.86 5.62 -13.08
C ASP A 14 7.51 4.84 -14.35
N ARG A 15 6.27 4.95 -14.81
CA ARG A 15 5.78 4.28 -16.01
C ARG A 15 6.46 4.77 -17.29
N ASP A 16 6.94 6.01 -17.25
CA ASP A 16 7.63 6.68 -18.36
C ASP A 16 9.15 6.50 -18.30
N ASN A 17 9.70 6.02 -17.19
CA ASN A 17 11.12 5.67 -17.08
C ASN A 17 11.47 4.40 -17.86
N VAL A 18 12.69 4.37 -18.42
CA VAL A 18 13.23 3.24 -19.19
C VAL A 18 13.43 2.00 -18.32
N LYS A 19 13.98 2.18 -17.11
CA LYS A 19 14.20 1.12 -16.12
C LYS A 19 13.13 1.20 -15.04
N ARG A 20 12.18 0.27 -15.07
CA ARG A 20 11.11 0.20 -14.07
C ARG A 20 11.61 -0.28 -12.73
N THR A 21 11.01 0.27 -11.68
CA THR A 21 11.25 -0.20 -10.33
C THR A 21 10.46 -1.49 -10.08
N PRO A 22 11.08 -2.56 -9.55
CA PRO A 22 10.36 -3.79 -9.23
C PRO A 22 9.52 -3.57 -7.97
N LEU A 23 8.32 -3.02 -8.15
CA LEU A 23 7.37 -2.76 -7.07
C LEU A 23 6.54 -3.99 -6.79
N PHE A 24 6.51 -4.40 -5.52
CA PHE A 24 5.55 -5.40 -5.04
C PHE A 24 4.20 -4.72 -4.77
N TRP A 25 3.49 -4.35 -5.84
CA TRP A 25 2.16 -3.76 -5.76
C TRP A 25 1.18 -4.41 -6.75
N PHE A 26 -0.04 -4.69 -6.30
CA PHE A 26 -1.05 -5.46 -7.05
C PHE A 26 -1.68 -4.71 -8.23
N PHE A 27 -1.35 -3.44 -8.40
CA PHE A 27 -1.94 -2.57 -9.41
C PHE A 27 -0.86 -1.80 -10.15
N THR A 28 -1.02 -1.63 -11.45
CA THR A 28 -0.14 -0.73 -12.21
C THR A 28 -0.99 0.28 -12.95
N PRO A 29 -0.79 1.60 -12.70
CA PRO A 29 -1.54 2.60 -13.43
C PRO A 29 -1.20 2.54 -14.93
N PRO A 30 -2.16 2.92 -15.80
CA PRO A 30 -1.88 3.06 -17.21
C PRO A 30 -0.86 4.18 -17.45
N ARG A 31 -0.16 4.11 -18.59
CA ARG A 31 0.70 5.22 -19.06
C ARG A 31 -0.15 6.47 -19.26
N VAL A 32 0.48 7.64 -19.08
CA VAL A 32 -0.17 8.91 -19.40
C VAL A 32 -0.46 8.91 -20.90
N SER A 33 -1.72 9.15 -21.27
CA SER A 33 -2.10 9.28 -22.68
C SER A 33 -1.47 10.52 -23.29
N LYS A 34 -0.93 10.40 -24.51
CA LYS A 34 -0.51 11.55 -25.33
C LYS A 34 -1.64 12.07 -26.21
N GLU A 35 -2.77 11.35 -26.26
CA GLU A 35 -3.95 11.77 -27.01
C GLU A 35 -4.61 12.94 -26.27
N GLU A 36 -4.86 14.03 -27.01
CA GLU A 36 -5.65 15.17 -26.54
C GLU A 36 -6.99 15.15 -27.28
N GLY A 37 -8.07 15.39 -26.54
CA GLY A 37 -9.43 15.39 -27.07
C GLY A 37 -10.24 16.56 -26.54
N LYS A 38 -11.46 16.73 -27.07
CA LYS A 38 -12.38 17.74 -26.54
C LYS A 38 -12.87 17.34 -25.14
N PRO A 39 -13.12 18.31 -24.23
CA PRO A 39 -13.79 18.03 -22.97
C PRO A 39 -15.15 17.38 -23.21
N VAL A 40 -15.46 16.33 -22.46
CA VAL A 40 -16.73 15.59 -22.59
C VAL A 40 -17.41 15.48 -21.23
N GLU A 41 -18.65 15.91 -21.15
CA GLU A 41 -19.44 15.81 -19.92
C GLU A 41 -19.95 14.38 -19.64
N GLY A 42 -20.28 14.10 -18.39
CA GLY A 42 -20.81 12.81 -17.94
C GLY A 42 -19.77 11.68 -17.83
N ILE A 43 -20.25 10.45 -17.59
CA ILE A 43 -19.41 9.25 -17.35
C ILE A 43 -19.62 8.18 -18.45
N HIS A 44 -20.56 8.42 -19.37
CA HIS A 44 -20.86 7.49 -20.47
C HIS A 44 -19.86 7.64 -21.62
N GLY A 45 -19.54 6.51 -22.28
CA GLY A 45 -18.60 6.47 -23.39
C GLY A 45 -17.11 6.54 -22.99
N ARG A 46 -16.25 6.78 -23.98
CA ARG A 46 -14.81 6.97 -23.85
C ARG A 46 -14.47 8.42 -24.23
N SER A 47 -13.59 9.08 -23.47
CA SER A 47 -12.91 10.28 -23.96
C SER A 47 -11.60 9.89 -24.63
N GLU A 48 -11.25 10.58 -25.72
CA GLU A 48 -10.00 10.39 -26.47
C GLU A 48 -8.78 10.56 -25.57
N ALA A 49 -8.85 11.47 -24.58
CA ALA A 49 -7.78 11.71 -23.63
C ALA A 49 -7.54 10.54 -22.65
N CYS A 50 -8.49 9.61 -22.49
CA CYS A 50 -8.35 8.53 -21.52
C CYS A 50 -7.40 7.42 -22.02
N PRO A 51 -6.46 6.92 -21.18
CA PRO A 51 -5.44 5.96 -21.59
C PRO A 51 -5.93 4.51 -21.72
N HIS A 52 -7.24 4.26 -21.69
CA HIS A 52 -7.85 2.94 -21.73
C HIS A 52 -8.69 2.72 -22.99
N LYS A 53 -8.82 1.46 -23.39
CA LYS A 53 -9.69 1.05 -24.50
C LYS A 53 -11.13 0.83 -23.98
N GLY A 54 -12.11 1.27 -24.75
CA GLY A 54 -13.53 1.14 -24.43
C GLY A 54 -14.08 2.16 -23.41
N PRO A 55 -15.35 2.01 -22.99
CA PRO A 55 -16.02 2.96 -22.12
C PRO A 55 -15.38 3.08 -20.72
N CYS A 56 -15.35 4.30 -20.16
CA CYS A 56 -14.75 4.59 -18.85
C CYS A 56 -15.39 3.74 -17.73
N MET A 57 -16.72 3.60 -17.74
CA MET A 57 -17.44 2.83 -16.72
C MET A 57 -17.00 1.36 -16.69
N ASN A 58 -16.87 0.74 -17.86
CA ASN A 58 -16.43 -0.65 -17.96
C ASN A 58 -14.98 -0.81 -17.47
N TYR A 59 -14.11 0.15 -17.77
CA TYR A 59 -12.73 0.16 -17.29
C TYR A 59 -12.65 0.29 -15.76
N ILE A 60 -13.46 1.17 -15.17
CA ILE A 60 -13.54 1.38 -13.71
C ILE A 60 -14.09 0.11 -13.04
N ALA A 61 -15.25 -0.37 -13.48
CA ALA A 61 -15.92 -1.53 -12.92
C ALA A 61 -15.07 -2.80 -13.02
N LYS A 62 -14.43 -3.05 -14.18
CA LYS A 62 -13.53 -4.19 -14.36
C LYS A 62 -12.34 -4.14 -13.40
N GLY A 63 -11.73 -2.97 -13.21
CA GLY A 63 -10.61 -2.80 -12.29
C GLY A 63 -11.01 -3.01 -10.83
N ALA A 64 -12.13 -2.42 -10.43
CA ALA A 64 -12.68 -2.58 -9.09
C ALA A 64 -13.04 -4.04 -8.81
N ALA A 65 -13.75 -4.70 -9.74
CA ALA A 65 -14.16 -6.10 -9.59
C ALA A 65 -12.97 -7.07 -9.51
N GLN A 66 -11.94 -6.87 -10.34
CA GLN A 66 -10.75 -7.73 -10.34
C GLN A 66 -9.98 -7.68 -9.01
N LEU A 67 -9.87 -6.51 -8.38
CA LEU A 67 -9.10 -6.37 -7.14
C LEU A 67 -9.97 -6.57 -5.89
N PHE A 68 -11.27 -6.32 -6.01
CA PHE A 68 -12.26 -6.80 -5.06
C PHE A 68 -12.24 -8.33 -4.95
N SER A 69 -12.19 -9.07 -6.07
CA SER A 69 -12.15 -10.53 -6.06
C SER A 69 -10.87 -11.09 -5.45
N VAL A 70 -9.71 -10.45 -5.69
CA VAL A 70 -8.45 -10.78 -5.00
C VAL A 70 -8.57 -10.59 -3.49
N GLY A 71 -9.16 -9.47 -3.05
CA GLY A 71 -9.41 -9.22 -1.63
C GLY A 71 -10.38 -10.24 -1.01
N LEU A 72 -11.42 -10.63 -1.75
CA LEU A 72 -12.37 -11.67 -1.33
C LEU A 72 -11.68 -13.03 -1.20
N LEU A 73 -10.85 -13.40 -2.17
CA LEU A 73 -10.09 -14.65 -2.15
C LEU A 73 -9.17 -14.72 -0.94
N MET A 74 -8.42 -13.64 -0.65
CA MET A 74 -7.57 -13.53 0.53
C MET A 74 -8.36 -13.71 1.83
N THR A 75 -9.53 -13.07 1.93
CA THR A 75 -10.44 -13.25 3.07
C THR A 75 -10.93 -14.69 3.20
N CYS A 76 -11.34 -15.31 2.09
CA CYS A 76 -11.83 -16.69 2.07
C CYS A 76 -10.72 -17.65 2.52
N VAL A 77 -9.51 -17.52 1.98
CA VAL A 77 -8.35 -18.33 2.39
C VAL A 77 -8.10 -18.18 3.89
N ARG A 78 -8.03 -16.94 4.40
CA ARG A 78 -7.78 -16.69 5.83
C ARG A 78 -8.87 -17.27 6.74
N THR A 79 -10.10 -17.37 6.27
CA THR A 79 -11.24 -17.87 7.04
C THR A 79 -11.40 -19.39 6.96
N ILE A 80 -11.11 -19.97 5.79
CA ILE A 80 -11.29 -21.41 5.51
C ILE A 80 -10.06 -22.21 5.94
N LEU A 81 -8.84 -21.70 5.77
CA LEU A 81 -7.59 -22.39 6.11
C LEU A 81 -7.54 -22.91 7.57
N PRO A 82 -7.91 -22.14 8.61
CA PRO A 82 -7.95 -22.67 9.98
C PRO A 82 -9.10 -23.65 10.24
N ARG A 83 -10.06 -23.78 9.32
CA ARG A 83 -11.24 -24.67 9.42
C ARG A 83 -11.36 -25.59 8.22
N ILE A 84 -10.22 -26.08 7.71
CA ILE A 84 -10.18 -26.85 6.46
C ILE A 84 -11.03 -28.13 6.51
N LEU A 85 -11.26 -28.66 7.72
CA LEU A 85 -12.10 -29.83 7.99
C LEU A 85 -13.62 -29.53 7.97
N THR A 86 -14.04 -28.25 8.03
CA THR A 86 -15.48 -27.86 7.99
C THR A 86 -15.75 -26.63 7.12
N PRO A 87 -15.42 -26.66 5.81
CA PRO A 87 -15.47 -25.50 4.91
C PRO A 87 -16.88 -24.94 4.71
N LYS A 88 -17.92 -25.81 4.71
CA LYS A 88 -19.33 -25.39 4.55
C LYS A 88 -19.82 -24.50 5.71
N LYS A 89 -19.38 -24.78 6.95
CA LYS A 89 -19.67 -23.95 8.13
C LYS A 89 -18.85 -22.64 8.11
N ALA A 90 -17.63 -22.69 7.60
CA ALA A 90 -16.78 -21.51 7.44
C ALA A 90 -17.35 -20.52 6.41
N LEU A 91 -17.85 -20.99 5.26
CA LEU A 91 -18.45 -20.14 4.24
C LEU A 91 -19.77 -19.49 4.73
N LYS A 92 -20.58 -20.24 5.49
CA LYS A 92 -21.80 -19.69 6.12
C LYS A 92 -21.51 -18.66 7.21
N SER A 93 -20.29 -18.64 7.75
CA SER A 93 -19.85 -17.67 8.77
C SER A 93 -19.31 -16.35 8.21
N LEU A 94 -19.29 -16.19 6.89
CA LEU A 94 -18.71 -15.02 6.21
C LEU A 94 -19.60 -13.79 6.42
N LYS A 95 -19.28 -12.99 7.44
CA LYS A 95 -19.95 -11.72 7.72
C LYS A 95 -19.42 -10.59 6.84
N PHE A 96 -20.19 -9.50 6.72
CA PHE A 96 -19.76 -8.24 6.07
C PHE A 96 -18.43 -7.70 6.62
N SER A 97 -18.11 -7.96 7.89
CA SER A 97 -16.82 -7.60 8.49
C SER A 97 -15.61 -8.23 7.80
N HIS A 98 -15.77 -9.38 7.15
CA HIS A 98 -14.72 -10.09 6.42
C HIS A 98 -14.53 -9.52 4.99
N LEU A 99 -15.54 -8.85 4.44
CA LEU A 99 -15.48 -8.22 3.12
C LEU A 99 -14.73 -6.88 3.12
N LYS A 100 -14.37 -6.35 4.29
CA LYS A 100 -13.64 -5.07 4.45
C LYS A 100 -12.39 -4.99 3.56
N LEU A 101 -11.65 -6.09 3.43
CA LEU A 101 -10.44 -6.15 2.61
C LEU A 101 -10.76 -6.08 1.10
N GLY A 102 -11.79 -6.78 0.64
CA GLY A 102 -12.28 -6.68 -0.74
C GLY A 102 -12.78 -5.27 -1.07
N ILE A 103 -13.59 -4.69 -0.18
CA ILE A 103 -14.09 -3.31 -0.31
C ILE A 103 -12.92 -2.32 -0.38
N PHE A 104 -11.88 -2.52 0.43
CA PHE A 104 -10.66 -1.71 0.38
C PHE A 104 -10.00 -1.81 -1.00
N PHE A 105 -9.64 -3.00 -1.48
CA PHE A 105 -8.91 -3.14 -2.75
C PHE A 105 -9.73 -2.67 -3.96
N GLY A 106 -11.01 -3.06 -4.03
CA GLY A 106 -11.91 -2.65 -5.10
C GLY A 106 -12.19 -1.15 -5.07
N GLY A 107 -12.48 -0.60 -3.89
CA GLY A 107 -12.75 0.82 -3.69
C GLY A 107 -11.53 1.71 -3.94
N TYR A 108 -10.35 1.29 -3.49
CA TYR A 108 -9.11 2.04 -3.67
C TYR A 108 -8.82 2.30 -5.16
N ILE A 109 -9.00 1.27 -5.99
CA ILE A 109 -8.66 1.34 -7.41
C ILE A 109 -9.84 1.85 -8.25
N GLY A 110 -11.06 1.52 -7.86
CA GLY A 110 -12.28 2.08 -8.43
C GLY A 110 -12.31 3.60 -8.30
N LEU A 111 -12.09 4.14 -7.10
CA LEU A 111 -12.03 5.58 -6.84
C LEU A 111 -10.88 6.24 -7.61
N TYR A 112 -9.69 5.64 -7.60
CA TYR A 112 -8.56 6.16 -8.37
C TYR A 112 -8.89 6.29 -9.87
N ARG A 113 -9.38 5.20 -10.50
CA ARG A 113 -9.72 5.20 -11.93
C ARG A 113 -10.87 6.15 -12.24
N LEU A 114 -11.87 6.23 -11.36
CA LEU A 114 -13.01 7.14 -11.51
C LEU A 114 -12.54 8.60 -11.57
N ILE A 115 -11.77 9.03 -10.57
CA ILE A 115 -11.30 10.42 -10.51
C ILE A 115 -10.35 10.73 -11.67
N VAL A 116 -9.42 9.84 -12.03
CA VAL A 116 -8.56 10.04 -13.21
C VAL A 116 -9.39 10.20 -14.49
N CYS A 117 -10.39 9.34 -14.71
CA CYS A 117 -11.22 9.43 -15.91
C CYS A 117 -12.04 10.73 -15.92
N LEU A 118 -12.59 11.16 -14.78
CA LEU A 118 -13.32 12.42 -14.67
C LEU A 118 -12.43 13.62 -15.00
N LEU A 119 -11.20 13.65 -14.47
CA LEU A 119 -10.25 14.73 -14.76
C LEU A 119 -9.79 14.73 -16.22
N CYS A 120 -9.50 13.56 -16.80
CA CYS A 120 -9.18 13.46 -18.22
C CYS A 120 -10.32 13.97 -19.10
N ARG A 121 -11.57 13.70 -18.71
CA ARG A 121 -12.76 14.15 -19.44
C ARG A 121 -13.03 15.64 -19.32
N SER A 122 -12.86 16.22 -18.13
CA SER A 122 -13.05 17.66 -17.92
C SER A 122 -11.95 18.49 -18.60
N THR A 123 -10.72 17.99 -18.60
CA THR A 123 -9.56 18.74 -19.12
C THR A 123 -9.28 18.43 -20.60
N GLY A 124 -9.78 17.31 -21.12
CA GLY A 124 -9.49 16.88 -22.50
C GLY A 124 -8.05 16.39 -22.70
N LYS A 125 -7.28 16.21 -21.62
CA LYS A 125 -5.87 15.78 -21.65
C LYS A 125 -5.58 14.85 -20.48
N ASP A 126 -4.62 13.94 -20.62
CA ASP A 126 -4.12 13.13 -19.50
C ASP A 126 -2.81 13.74 -18.96
N SER A 127 -2.69 13.82 -17.64
CA SER A 127 -1.49 14.33 -16.97
C SER A 127 -1.17 13.50 -15.74
N ALA A 128 0.11 13.31 -15.45
CA ALA A 128 0.54 12.66 -14.22
C ALA A 128 -0.04 13.36 -12.97
N LEU A 129 -0.24 14.69 -13.02
CA LEU A 129 -0.79 15.48 -11.92
C LEU A 129 -2.22 15.07 -11.54
N HIS A 130 -3.01 14.52 -12.46
CA HIS A 130 -4.36 14.00 -12.15
C HIS A 130 -4.33 12.85 -11.14
N ALA A 131 -3.18 12.17 -10.99
CA ALA A 131 -3.02 11.12 -9.98
C ALA A 131 -2.95 11.65 -8.54
N LEU A 132 -2.62 12.92 -8.31
CA LEU A 132 -2.58 13.51 -6.98
C LEU A 132 -3.99 13.58 -6.34
N PRO A 133 -4.98 14.28 -6.94
CA PRO A 133 -6.34 14.31 -6.39
C PRO A 133 -6.99 12.92 -6.43
N ALA A 134 -6.74 12.13 -7.49
CA ALA A 134 -7.27 10.76 -7.57
C ALA A 134 -6.73 9.86 -6.45
N GLY A 135 -5.43 9.92 -6.16
CA GLY A 135 -4.81 9.15 -5.09
C GLY A 135 -5.21 9.63 -3.70
N PHE A 136 -5.47 10.92 -3.52
CA PHE A 136 -6.01 11.46 -2.27
C PHE A 136 -7.40 10.89 -1.97
N VAL A 137 -8.31 10.94 -2.96
CA VAL A 137 -9.67 10.39 -2.85
C VAL A 137 -9.65 8.88 -2.71
N ALA A 138 -8.82 8.16 -3.47
CA ALA A 138 -8.61 6.73 -3.30
C ALA A 138 -8.15 6.40 -1.87
N GLY A 139 -7.33 7.27 -1.27
CA GLY A 139 -6.91 7.19 0.13
C GLY A 139 -8.06 7.17 1.14
N ALA A 140 -9.29 7.55 0.78
CA ALA A 140 -10.46 7.39 1.63
C ALA A 140 -10.84 5.91 1.83
N ALA A 141 -10.50 5.02 0.88
CA ALA A 141 -10.79 3.59 0.96
C ALA A 141 -10.12 2.91 2.17
N PHE A 142 -9.00 3.45 2.68
CA PHE A 142 -8.35 2.95 3.90
C PHE A 142 -9.27 2.96 5.13
N ARG A 143 -10.32 3.80 5.15
CA ARG A 143 -11.32 3.77 6.23
C ARG A 143 -12.10 2.46 6.30
N ALA A 144 -12.25 1.74 5.18
CA ALA A 144 -12.93 0.45 5.14
C ALA A 144 -12.11 -0.66 5.82
N SER A 145 -10.78 -0.60 5.74
CA SER A 145 -9.87 -1.56 6.36
C SER A 145 -8.65 -0.83 6.96
N PRO A 146 -8.81 -0.24 8.15
CA PRO A 146 -7.71 0.45 8.82
C PRO A 146 -6.72 -0.60 9.34
N SER A 147 -5.63 -0.82 8.60
CA SER A 147 -4.50 -1.58 9.12
C SER A 147 -3.20 -0.88 8.76
N LEU A 148 -2.31 -0.82 9.75
CA LEU A 148 -1.02 -0.13 9.64
C LEU A 148 -0.15 -0.72 8.50
N PRO A 149 -0.06 -2.04 8.30
CA PRO A 149 0.69 -2.59 7.16
C PRO A 149 0.13 -2.15 5.80
N ILE A 150 -1.19 -2.12 5.65
CA ILE A 150 -1.83 -1.69 4.40
C ILE A 150 -1.57 -0.18 4.17
N ALA A 151 -1.66 0.64 5.22
CA ALA A 151 -1.42 2.08 5.14
C ALA A 151 0.05 2.45 4.87
N LEU A 152 1.00 1.67 5.39
CA LEU A 152 2.43 1.87 5.16
C LEU A 152 2.87 1.43 3.77
N ALA A 153 2.19 0.46 3.15
CA ALA A 153 2.63 -0.09 1.88
C ALA A 153 2.75 0.93 0.72
N PRO A 154 1.83 1.90 0.52
CA PRO A 154 2.05 3.00 -0.44
C PRO A 154 3.25 3.90 -0.09
N VAL A 155 3.52 4.11 1.19
CA VAL A 155 4.61 4.96 1.66
C VAL A 155 5.96 4.29 1.40
N THR A 156 6.11 3.04 1.79
CA THR A 156 7.34 2.26 1.55
C THR A 156 7.57 2.04 0.06
N SER A 157 6.52 1.79 -0.72
CA SER A 157 6.61 1.67 -2.17
C SER A 157 7.02 3.00 -2.82
N SER A 158 6.51 4.14 -2.34
CA SER A 158 6.94 5.47 -2.81
C SER A 158 8.42 5.70 -2.54
N LEU A 159 8.89 5.34 -1.34
CA LEU A 159 10.29 5.44 -0.97
C LEU A 159 11.17 4.54 -1.86
N GLN A 160 10.72 3.32 -2.14
CA GLN A 160 11.41 2.39 -3.04
C GLN A 160 11.56 2.99 -4.45
N ILE A 161 10.53 3.65 -4.98
CA ILE A 161 10.61 4.35 -6.29
C ILE A 161 11.67 5.43 -6.25
N ILE A 162 11.63 6.31 -5.23
CA ILE A 162 12.54 7.45 -5.10
C ILE A 162 14.00 6.98 -4.98
N ILE A 163 14.27 6.00 -4.12
CA ILE A 163 15.62 5.44 -3.94
C ILE A 163 16.11 4.81 -5.25
N SER A 164 15.25 4.07 -5.94
CA SER A 164 15.61 3.44 -7.22
C SER A 164 15.96 4.48 -8.27
N TRP A 165 15.22 5.59 -8.36
CA TRP A 165 15.56 6.69 -9.27
C TRP A 165 16.86 7.38 -8.87
N ALA A 166 17.10 7.57 -7.58
CA ALA A 166 18.34 8.14 -7.08
C ALA A 166 19.55 7.27 -7.46
N TYR A 167 19.40 5.95 -7.38
CA TYR A 167 20.39 4.99 -7.84
C TYR A 167 20.59 5.05 -9.37
N GLN A 168 19.50 5.06 -10.14
CA GLN A 168 19.55 5.12 -11.61
C GLN A 168 20.18 6.41 -12.14
N ARG A 169 20.02 7.53 -11.42
CA ARG A 169 20.59 8.84 -11.76
C ARG A 169 22.03 9.03 -11.25
N GLY A 170 22.61 8.03 -10.59
CA GLY A 170 23.96 8.11 -10.03
C GLY A 170 24.10 9.08 -8.84
N MET A 171 22.98 9.50 -8.22
CA MET A 171 23.02 10.35 -7.02
C MET A 171 23.50 9.57 -5.80
N ILE A 172 23.30 8.25 -5.78
CA ILE A 172 23.78 7.36 -4.72
C ILE A 172 24.93 6.52 -5.28
N PRO A 173 26.09 6.45 -4.61
CA PRO A 173 27.21 5.66 -5.06
C PRO A 173 26.89 4.16 -5.11
N ALA A 174 27.30 3.46 -6.17
CA ALA A 174 27.02 2.04 -6.36
C ALA A 174 27.65 1.14 -5.29
N GLN A 175 28.72 1.62 -4.64
CA GLN A 175 29.44 0.89 -3.60
C GLN A 175 28.77 0.92 -2.22
N TRP A 176 27.68 1.67 -2.04
CA TRP A 176 26.98 1.74 -0.75
C TRP A 176 26.00 0.57 -0.59
N PRO A 177 26.14 -0.25 0.48
CA PRO A 177 25.23 -1.36 0.76
C PRO A 177 23.92 -0.82 1.37
N LEU A 178 23.11 -0.13 0.56
CA LEU A 178 21.89 0.57 1.00
C LEU A 178 20.87 -0.37 1.64
N VAL A 179 20.75 -1.60 1.12
CA VAL A 179 19.77 -2.58 1.61
C VAL A 179 20.17 -3.03 3.01
N GLU A 180 21.45 -3.27 3.23
CA GLU A 180 22.05 -3.66 4.50
C GLU A 180 21.98 -2.51 5.50
N LEU A 181 22.28 -1.28 5.10
CA LEU A 181 22.14 -0.10 5.95
C LEU A 181 20.68 0.11 6.37
N LEU A 182 19.74 0.03 5.42
CA LEU A 182 18.32 0.14 5.71
C LEU A 182 17.85 -0.99 6.64
N TYR A 183 18.31 -2.21 6.40
CA TYR A 183 18.04 -3.35 7.26
C TYR A 183 18.54 -3.12 8.70
N CYS A 184 19.80 -2.68 8.85
CA CYS A 184 20.39 -2.35 10.15
C CYS A 184 19.60 -1.25 10.87
N VAL A 185 19.19 -0.20 10.16
CA VAL A 185 18.39 0.90 10.73
C VAL A 185 17.01 0.39 11.16
N CYS A 186 16.30 -0.35 10.30
CA CYS A 186 14.98 -0.89 10.62
C CYS A 186 15.03 -1.85 11.82
N GLN A 187 16.01 -2.76 11.85
CA GLN A 187 16.18 -3.70 12.97
C GLN A 187 16.62 -2.99 14.25
N GLY A 188 17.52 -2.02 14.16
CA GLY A 188 17.93 -1.20 15.29
C GLY A 188 16.75 -0.46 15.92
N ILE A 189 15.86 0.11 15.10
CA ILE A 189 14.63 0.76 15.59
C ILE A 189 13.69 -0.25 16.25
N LEU A 190 13.53 -1.46 15.69
CA LEU A 190 12.69 -2.50 16.30
C LEU A 190 13.22 -2.99 17.65
N PHE A 191 14.54 -3.16 17.78
CA PHE A 191 15.17 -3.53 19.04
C PHE A 191 15.12 -2.39 20.06
N HIS A 192 15.32 -1.15 19.62
CA HIS A 192 15.15 0.01 20.47
C HIS A 192 13.71 0.13 20.98
N ALA A 193 12.72 -0.04 20.10
CA ALA A 193 11.31 -0.07 20.49
C ALA A 193 11.03 -1.21 21.47
N ARG A 194 11.59 -2.42 21.26
CA ARG A 194 11.45 -3.52 22.22
C ARG A 194 11.92 -3.13 23.63
N VAL A 195 13.01 -2.39 23.75
CA VAL A 195 13.59 -2.02 25.06
C VAL A 195 12.88 -0.82 25.69
N MET A 196 12.64 0.24 24.92
CA MET A 196 12.11 1.52 25.43
C MET A 196 10.58 1.60 25.42
N HIS A 197 9.92 1.00 24.43
CA HIS A 197 8.48 1.12 24.17
C HIS A 197 7.89 -0.24 23.74
N GLU A 198 7.81 -1.17 24.68
CA GLU A 198 7.30 -2.52 24.41
C GLU A 198 5.84 -2.53 23.94
N ASP A 199 5.05 -1.55 24.39
CA ASP A 199 3.63 -1.37 24.05
C ASP A 199 3.40 -1.16 22.55
N VAL A 200 4.34 -0.53 21.84
CA VAL A 200 4.28 -0.32 20.39
C VAL A 200 5.04 -1.37 19.60
N CYS A 201 5.82 -2.23 20.27
CA CYS A 201 6.63 -3.24 19.61
C CYS A 201 5.74 -4.38 19.06
N PRO A 202 5.90 -4.78 17.79
CA PRO A 202 5.19 -5.93 17.26
C PRO A 202 5.49 -7.20 18.05
N ARG A 203 4.43 -7.92 18.48
CA ARG A 203 4.56 -9.17 19.27
C ARG A 203 5.47 -10.22 18.65
N TYR A 204 5.60 -10.24 17.31
CA TYR A 204 6.49 -11.19 16.65
C TYR A 204 7.97 -10.93 17.01
N ILE A 205 8.39 -9.67 17.18
CA ILE A 205 9.76 -9.32 17.61
C ILE A 205 9.96 -9.69 19.07
N VAL A 206 8.98 -9.41 19.92
CA VAL A 206 9.00 -9.80 21.35
C VAL A 206 9.18 -11.31 21.46
N ASN A 207 8.34 -12.10 20.77
CA ASN A 207 8.41 -13.55 20.78
C ASN A 207 9.73 -14.07 20.20
N LEU A 208 10.20 -13.50 19.09
CA LEU A 208 11.48 -13.88 18.48
C LEU A 208 12.63 -13.65 19.46
N MET A 209 12.69 -12.48 20.08
CA MET A 209 13.72 -12.13 21.06
C MET A 209 13.65 -13.02 22.30
N HIS A 210 12.46 -13.26 22.84
CA HIS A 210 12.25 -14.16 23.97
C HIS A 210 12.77 -15.57 23.65
N THR A 211 12.47 -16.10 22.47
CA THR A 211 12.93 -17.43 22.03
C THR A 211 14.44 -17.48 21.80
N VAL A 212 15.01 -16.51 21.07
CA VAL A 212 16.43 -16.53 20.68
C VAL A 212 17.35 -16.21 21.86
N THR A 213 16.91 -15.35 22.78
CA THR A 213 17.73 -14.94 23.95
C THR A 213 17.47 -15.78 25.18
N THR A 214 16.53 -16.74 25.12
CA THR A 214 16.14 -17.57 26.27
C THR A 214 15.75 -16.69 27.46
N ASN A 215 14.80 -15.77 27.25
CA ASN A 215 14.27 -14.85 28.28
C ASN A 215 15.26 -13.78 28.83
N LYS A 216 16.54 -13.82 28.45
CA LYS A 216 17.53 -12.83 28.91
C LYS A 216 17.19 -11.40 28.52
N ALA A 217 16.58 -11.21 27.34
CA ALA A 217 16.17 -9.87 26.90
C ALA A 217 15.11 -9.27 27.84
N ASP A 218 14.21 -10.08 28.36
CA ASP A 218 13.12 -9.65 29.24
C ASP A 218 13.64 -9.34 30.65
N GLU A 219 14.66 -10.08 31.12
CA GLU A 219 15.38 -9.79 32.37
C GLU A 219 16.10 -8.44 32.31
N ILE A 220 16.84 -8.18 31.22
CA ILE A 220 17.57 -6.91 31.02
C ILE A 220 16.61 -5.74 31.00
N GLN A 221 15.51 -5.87 30.25
CA GLN A 221 14.49 -4.83 30.18
C GLN A 221 13.84 -4.58 31.55
N SER A 222 13.49 -5.63 32.29
CA SER A 222 12.89 -5.51 33.63
C SER A 222 13.85 -4.83 34.60
N ALA A 223 15.15 -5.14 34.54
CA ALA A 223 16.17 -4.47 35.34
C ALA A 223 16.34 -2.99 34.95
N PHE A 224 16.27 -2.68 33.65
CA PHE A 224 16.35 -1.33 33.12
C PHE A 224 15.16 -0.46 33.57
N ILE A 225 13.93 -0.97 33.44
CA ILE A 225 12.72 -0.28 33.89
C ILE A 225 12.76 -0.03 35.39
N LYS A 226 13.14 -1.03 36.20
CA LYS A 226 13.30 -0.87 37.66
C LYS A 226 14.27 0.25 38.02
N LYS A 227 15.40 0.37 37.30
CA LYS A 227 16.35 1.46 37.50
C LYS A 227 15.75 2.81 37.13
N ILE A 228 15.10 2.94 35.97
CA ILE A 228 14.48 4.21 35.57
C ILE A 228 13.44 4.68 36.59
N VAL A 229 12.58 3.78 37.07
CA VAL A 229 11.56 4.12 38.10
C VAL A 229 12.24 4.52 39.41
N ALA A 230 13.31 3.83 39.81
CA ALA A 230 14.03 4.15 41.05
C ALA A 230 14.77 5.51 41.03
N PHE A 231 15.18 6.00 39.85
CA PHE A 231 15.80 7.33 39.68
C PHE A 231 14.79 8.44 39.33
N GLY A 232 13.54 8.09 39.04
CA GLY A 232 12.47 9.03 38.68
C GLY A 232 11.59 9.49 39.86
N ASN A 233 11.77 8.89 41.04
CA ASN A 233 11.23 9.35 42.33
C ASN A 233 12.32 10.04 43.15
#